data_AF-A0A2E0C5X4-F1
#
_entry.id   AF-A0A2E0C5X4-F1
#
_cell.length_a   1.000
_cell.length_b   1.000
_cell.length_c   1.000
_cell.angle_alpha   90.00
_cell.angle_beta   90.00
_cell.angle_gamma   90.00
#
_symmetry.space_group_name_H-M   'P 1'
#
loop_
_entity.id
_entity.type
_entity.pdbx_description
1 polymer ?
#
loop_
_entity_poly.entity_id
_entity_poly.type
_entity_poly.pdbx_seq_one_letter_code
_entity_poly.pdbx_strand_id
1 'polypeptide(L)'
;MVKLKNLIIILISVMIGIVIVEIIYNSFFRDNVIGDRLDRKSFYQKYSKKELDRSLPIRHKYNGGECVKRGFMTITNKMNWHPRYGANDNDVNLNCINKLFSKKTINIIFFGGSAMQNDEAPNYLTSIDYFAFKNNFGTFRSINLANSGARMSNNLASFIEYVPKISNVDHVVFLDGVNEFSAVQLGSNPLYDTYWAQGVKARINNPKIIMIEKLISKSIFFEI
;
A
#
# COMPACT_ATOMS: atom_id res chain seq x y z
N MET A 1 22.14 -19.46 41.19
CA MET A 1 22.98 -18.95 40.08
C MET A 1 22.84 -19.89 38.89
N VAL A 2 22.05 -19.52 37.88
CA VAL A 2 22.09 -20.21 36.59
C VAL A 2 23.46 -19.92 35.99
N LYS A 3 24.30 -20.95 35.79
CA LYS A 3 25.62 -20.77 35.18
C LYS A 3 25.42 -20.11 33.81
N LEU A 4 26.23 -19.10 33.46
CA LEU A 4 26.16 -18.35 32.20
C LEU A 4 25.98 -19.25 30.96
N LYS A 5 26.61 -20.43 30.98
CA LYS A 5 26.46 -21.49 29.95
C LYS A 5 25.01 -21.97 29.77
N ASN A 6 24.27 -22.16 30.85
CA ASN A 6 22.87 -22.60 30.80
C ASN A 6 21.96 -21.48 30.27
N LEU A 7 22.26 -20.22 30.59
CA LEU A 7 21.52 -19.07 30.05
C LEU A 7 21.71 -18.94 28.54
N ILE A 8 22.94 -19.11 28.04
CA ILE A 8 23.25 -19.08 26.60
C ILE A 8 22.52 -20.21 25.87
N ILE A 9 22.52 -21.43 26.41
CA ILE A 9 21.81 -22.56 25.81
C ILE A 9 20.30 -22.27 25.72
N ILE A 10 19.70 -21.74 26.79
CA ILE A 10 18.28 -21.38 26.81
C ILE A 10 17.99 -20.31 25.74
N LEU A 11 18.80 -19.26 25.62
CA LEU A 11 18.61 -18.21 24.63
C LEU A 11 18.71 -18.74 23.19
N ILE A 12 19.67 -19.61 22.92
CA ILE A 12 19.83 -20.24 21.60
C ILE A 12 18.62 -21.13 21.28
N SER A 13 18.16 -21.94 22.24
CA SER A 13 16.97 -22.79 22.05
C SER A 13 15.70 -21.97 21.81
N VAL A 14 15.53 -20.83 22.49
CA VAL A 14 14.40 -19.91 22.26
C VAL A 14 14.49 -19.29 20.86
N MET A 15 15.66 -18.82 20.44
CA MET A 15 15.88 -18.28 19.09
C MET A 15 15.57 -19.32 18.00
N ILE A 16 16.06 -20.54 18.15
CA ILE A 16 15.78 -21.64 17.21
C ILE A 16 14.27 -21.94 17.19
N GLY A 17 13.62 -21.97 18.35
CA GLY A 17 12.17 -22.16 18.46
C GLY A 17 11.40 -21.09 17.70
N ILE A 18 11.77 -19.81 17.84
CA ILE A 18 11.15 -18.69 17.11
C ILE A 18 11.33 -18.88 15.60
N VAL A 19 12.54 -19.19 15.14
CA VAL A 19 12.83 -19.40 13.71
C VAL A 19 12.01 -20.57 13.15
N ILE A 20 11.90 -21.69 13.88
CA ILE A 20 11.11 -22.84 13.45
C ILE A 20 9.63 -22.50 13.38
N VAL A 21 9.09 -21.81 14.40
CA VAL A 21 7.69 -21.35 14.41
C VAL A 21 7.42 -20.43 13.23
N GLU A 22 8.35 -19.54 12.90
CA GLU A 22 8.21 -18.62 11.78
C GLU A 22 8.28 -19.33 10.42
N ILE A 23 9.15 -20.35 10.28
CA ILE A 23 9.21 -21.20 9.08
C ILE A 23 7.90 -21.99 8.92
N ILE A 24 7.40 -22.60 10.00
CA ILE A 24 6.15 -23.38 9.97
C ILE A 24 4.95 -22.45 9.68
N TYR A 25 4.90 -21.29 10.33
CA TYR A 25 3.84 -20.32 10.09
C TYR A 25 3.85 -19.80 8.65
N ASN A 26 5.03 -19.41 8.13
CA ASN A 26 5.14 -18.94 6.76
C ASN A 26 4.89 -20.04 5.72
N SER A 27 5.39 -21.25 5.92
CA SER A 27 5.22 -22.32 4.92
C SER A 27 3.84 -22.98 4.97
N PHE A 28 3.21 -23.01 6.15
CA PHE A 28 1.97 -23.77 6.33
C PHE A 28 0.73 -22.87 6.37
N PHE A 29 0.76 -21.77 7.13
CA PHE A 29 -0.40 -20.89 7.27
C PHE A 29 -0.52 -19.90 6.12
N ARG A 30 0.59 -19.27 5.69
CA ARG A 30 0.55 -18.29 4.61
C ARG A 30 0.17 -18.91 3.25
N ASP A 31 0.73 -20.08 2.97
CA ASP A 31 0.48 -20.79 1.70
C ASP A 31 -0.88 -21.48 1.64
N ASN A 32 -1.35 -22.10 2.73
CA ASN A 32 -2.55 -22.95 2.69
C ASN A 32 -3.83 -22.30 3.25
N VAL A 33 -3.72 -21.32 4.15
CA VAL A 33 -4.88 -20.73 4.83
C VAL A 33 -5.20 -19.34 4.28
N ILE A 34 -4.17 -18.57 3.90
CA ILE A 34 -4.34 -17.18 3.46
C ILE A 34 -4.60 -17.09 1.94
N GLY A 35 -4.25 -18.13 1.16
CA GLY A 35 -4.47 -18.13 -0.29
C GLY A 35 -3.61 -17.14 -1.06
N ASP A 36 -2.53 -16.63 -0.45
CA ASP A 36 -1.61 -15.63 -1.03
C ASP A 36 -0.55 -16.27 -1.94
N ARG A 37 -0.91 -17.32 -2.66
CA ARG A 37 -0.09 -17.86 -3.76
C ARG A 37 -0.34 -17.06 -5.03
N LEU A 38 -0.04 -15.76 -4.98
CA LEU A 38 0.42 -15.11 -6.19
C LEU A 38 1.70 -15.85 -6.60
N ASP A 39 1.65 -16.58 -7.71
CA ASP A 39 2.85 -17.17 -8.30
C ASP A 39 3.76 -16.05 -8.79
N ARG A 40 4.48 -15.43 -7.85
CA ARG A 40 5.40 -14.32 -8.09
C ARG A 40 6.48 -14.73 -9.08
N LYS A 41 6.86 -16.01 -9.10
CA LYS A 41 7.89 -16.54 -9.99
C LYS A 41 7.41 -16.50 -11.45
N SER A 42 6.24 -17.04 -11.77
CA SER A 42 5.70 -16.92 -13.13
C SER A 42 5.23 -15.50 -13.47
N PHE A 43 4.76 -14.73 -12.48
CA PHE A 43 4.38 -13.34 -12.64
C PHE A 43 5.57 -12.49 -13.12
N TYR A 44 6.72 -12.56 -12.43
CA TYR A 44 7.90 -11.78 -12.79
C TYR A 44 8.59 -12.23 -14.08
N GLN A 45 8.40 -13.48 -14.52
CA GLN A 45 8.90 -13.95 -15.81
C GLN A 45 8.33 -13.19 -17.01
N LYS A 46 7.17 -12.53 -16.85
CA LYS A 46 6.54 -11.71 -17.90
C LYS A 46 7.20 -10.35 -18.08
N TYR A 47 8.00 -9.91 -17.12
CA TYR A 47 8.65 -8.60 -17.14
C TYR A 47 10.10 -8.72 -17.58
N SER A 48 10.57 -7.74 -18.34
CA SER A 48 11.98 -7.58 -18.65
C SER A 48 12.78 -7.22 -17.38
N LYS A 49 14.09 -7.50 -17.40
CA LYS A 49 15.01 -7.08 -16.32
C LYS A 49 14.93 -5.57 -16.04
N LYS A 50 14.68 -4.77 -17.07
CA LYS A 50 14.56 -3.30 -16.96
C LYS A 50 13.26 -2.90 -16.27
N GLU A 51 12.15 -3.58 -16.57
CA GLU A 51 10.85 -3.34 -15.90
C GLU A 51 10.87 -3.76 -14.42
N LEU A 52 11.77 -4.65 -14.03
CA LEU A 52 11.99 -5.05 -12.63
C LEU A 52 13.10 -4.25 -11.92
N ASP A 53 13.74 -3.30 -12.61
CA ASP A 53 14.82 -2.50 -12.03
C ASP A 53 14.25 -1.47 -11.04
N ARG A 54 14.52 -1.71 -9.75
CA ARG A 54 14.08 -0.85 -8.64
C ARG A 54 14.93 0.40 -8.46
N SER A 55 16.05 0.52 -9.17
CA SER A 55 16.85 1.75 -9.16
C SER A 55 16.25 2.85 -10.03
N LEU A 56 15.34 2.48 -10.94
CA LEU A 56 14.62 3.44 -11.77
C LEU A 56 13.57 4.21 -10.95
N PRO A 57 13.24 5.45 -11.34
CA PRO A 57 12.17 6.20 -10.69
C PRO A 57 10.83 5.46 -10.77
N ILE A 58 10.04 5.54 -9.69
CA ILE A 58 8.70 4.94 -9.61
C ILE A 58 7.76 5.51 -10.69
N ARG A 59 7.94 6.79 -11.02
CA ARG A 59 7.12 7.52 -11.99
C ARG A 59 8.00 8.34 -12.91
N HIS A 60 7.57 8.48 -14.15
CA HIS A 60 8.25 9.31 -15.13
C HIS A 60 7.98 10.80 -14.85
N LYS A 61 8.89 11.69 -15.26
CA LYS A 61 8.77 13.14 -14.98
C LYS A 61 7.50 13.79 -15.54
N TYR A 62 7.01 13.34 -16.70
CA TYR A 62 5.75 13.82 -17.29
C TYR A 62 4.50 13.18 -16.67
N ASN A 63 4.70 12.17 -15.83
CA ASN A 63 3.66 11.46 -15.08
C ASN A 63 3.77 11.76 -13.58
N GLY A 64 4.25 12.97 -13.23
CA GLY A 64 4.22 13.47 -11.86
C GLY A 64 5.29 12.90 -10.94
N GLY A 65 6.32 12.22 -11.44
CA GLY A 65 7.31 11.58 -10.57
C GLY A 65 8.13 12.50 -9.68
N GLU A 66 8.25 13.78 -10.03
CA GLU A 66 8.85 14.80 -9.17
C GLU A 66 7.84 15.47 -8.23
N CYS A 67 6.55 15.36 -8.55
CA CYS A 67 5.46 16.07 -7.87
C CYS A 67 4.72 15.21 -6.84
N VAL A 68 4.71 13.89 -7.03
CA VAL A 68 4.10 12.92 -6.12
C VAL A 68 5.16 11.89 -5.76
N LYS A 69 5.74 12.05 -4.57
CA LYS A 69 6.73 11.10 -4.03
C LYS A 69 6.01 9.99 -3.27
N ARG A 70 6.60 8.80 -3.28
CA ARG A 70 6.05 7.58 -2.65
C ARG A 70 7.07 6.90 -1.76
N GLY A 71 6.64 5.91 -1.00
CA GLY A 71 7.51 5.14 -0.11
C GLY A 71 7.79 5.89 1.20
N PHE A 72 6.80 6.62 1.72
CA PHE A 72 6.86 7.14 3.09
C PHE A 72 6.38 6.12 4.11
N MET A 73 5.74 5.04 3.69
CA MET A 73 5.47 3.88 4.55
C MET A 73 6.61 2.87 4.41
N THR A 74 7.77 3.18 4.98
CA THR A 74 8.87 2.22 5.16
C THR A 74 8.89 1.73 6.61
N ILE A 75 9.67 0.69 6.90
CA ILE A 75 9.88 0.26 8.30
C ILE A 75 10.44 1.42 9.16
N THR A 76 11.19 2.35 8.55
CA THR A 76 11.81 3.50 9.21
C THR A 76 10.94 4.75 9.27
N ASN A 77 10.01 4.93 8.33
CA ASN A 77 9.10 6.06 8.30
C ASN A 77 7.73 5.58 8.78
N LYS A 78 7.26 6.14 9.90
CA LYS A 78 5.96 5.81 10.50
C LYS A 78 4.85 5.90 9.45
N MET A 79 3.85 5.03 9.59
CA MET A 79 2.61 5.05 8.81
C MET A 79 2.08 6.50 8.69
N ASN A 80 2.06 7.04 7.47
CA ASN A 80 1.53 8.36 7.22
C ASN A 80 0.01 8.26 7.13
N TRP A 81 -0.67 8.64 8.21
CA TRP A 81 -2.13 8.57 8.33
C TRP A 81 -2.75 9.95 8.13
N HIS A 82 -3.66 10.06 7.16
CA HIS A 82 -4.48 11.25 7.00
C HIS A 82 -5.87 11.04 7.64
N PRO A 83 -6.35 11.97 8.48
CA PRO A 83 -7.59 11.80 9.24
C PRO A 83 -8.84 11.61 8.38
N ARG A 84 -8.82 12.02 7.10
CA ARG A 84 -9.99 11.91 6.20
C ARG A 84 -9.96 10.72 5.24
N TYR A 85 -8.78 10.20 4.89
CA TYR A 85 -8.66 9.13 3.89
C TYR A 85 -7.73 7.98 4.30
N GLY A 86 -7.30 7.94 5.56
CA GLY A 86 -6.55 6.83 6.12
C GLY A 86 -5.07 6.82 5.71
N ALA A 87 -4.52 5.62 5.55
CA ALA A 87 -3.14 5.43 5.14
C ALA A 87 -2.86 6.11 3.79
N ASN A 88 -1.79 6.89 3.73
CA ASN A 88 -1.41 7.67 2.56
C ASN A 88 0.10 7.58 2.33
N ASP A 89 0.50 6.87 1.28
CA ASP A 89 1.92 6.74 0.93
C ASP A 89 2.43 7.90 0.05
N ASN A 90 1.53 8.78 -0.38
CA ASN A 90 1.85 9.85 -1.32
C ASN A 90 2.15 11.17 -0.58
N ASP A 91 3.31 11.76 -0.87
CA ASP A 91 3.63 13.16 -0.58
C ASP A 91 3.38 13.99 -1.83
N VAL A 92 2.38 14.88 -1.75
CA VAL A 92 1.79 15.57 -2.89
C VAL A 92 2.22 17.04 -2.88
N ASN A 93 3.03 17.44 -3.86
CA ASN A 93 3.46 18.82 -4.05
C ASN A 93 2.55 19.54 -5.05
N LEU A 94 1.53 20.25 -4.54
CA LEU A 94 0.55 20.96 -5.38
C LEU A 94 1.19 22.03 -6.28
N ASN A 95 2.24 22.71 -5.83
CA ASN A 95 2.94 23.70 -6.64
C ASN A 95 3.67 23.06 -7.82
N CYS A 96 4.24 21.87 -7.64
CA CYS A 96 4.83 21.09 -8.73
C CYS A 96 3.76 20.65 -9.73
N ILE A 97 2.63 20.12 -9.24
CA ILE A 97 1.53 19.66 -10.09
C ILE A 97 0.97 20.81 -10.93
N ASN A 98 0.72 21.97 -10.32
CA ASN A 98 0.19 23.15 -11.02
C ASN A 98 1.16 23.74 -12.05
N LYS A 99 2.45 23.42 -11.97
CA LYS A 99 3.44 23.73 -13.02
C LYS A 99 3.47 22.66 -14.11
N LEU A 100 3.28 21.40 -13.74
CA LEU A 100 3.22 20.26 -14.66
C LEU A 100 1.97 20.31 -15.55
N PHE A 101 0.82 20.67 -14.96
CA PHE A 101 -0.48 20.70 -15.62
C PHE A 101 -0.70 22.05 -16.31
N SER A 102 -0.85 22.01 -17.63
CA SER A 102 -0.97 23.22 -18.44
C SER A 102 -2.20 23.15 -19.34
N LYS A 103 -2.73 24.31 -19.74
CA LYS A 103 -3.83 24.39 -20.72
C LYS A 103 -3.48 23.85 -22.11
N LYS A 104 -2.20 23.55 -22.38
CA LYS A 104 -1.71 23.01 -23.67
C LYS A 104 -1.65 21.48 -23.68
N THR A 105 -1.89 20.85 -22.54
CA THR A 105 -1.82 19.40 -22.35
C THR A 105 -3.14 18.89 -21.80
N ILE A 106 -3.47 17.64 -22.11
CA ILE A 106 -4.56 16.92 -21.45
C ILE A 106 -4.00 16.36 -20.14
N ASN A 107 -4.53 16.83 -19.03
CA ASN A 107 -4.02 16.56 -17.69
C ASN A 107 -4.94 15.61 -16.92
N ILE A 108 -4.38 14.49 -16.49
CA ILE A 108 -5.14 13.34 -15.98
C ILE A 108 -4.69 12.99 -14.57
N ILE A 109 -5.64 12.80 -13.67
CA ILE A 109 -5.37 12.34 -12.29
C ILE A 109 -5.90 10.91 -12.14
N PHE A 110 -5.02 10.00 -11.70
CA PHE A 110 -5.39 8.62 -11.42
C PHE A 110 -5.59 8.39 -9.91
N PHE A 111 -6.68 7.72 -9.57
CA PHE A 111 -7.00 7.18 -8.25
C PHE A 111 -7.21 5.67 -8.33
N GLY A 112 -6.98 4.95 -7.24
CA GLY A 112 -7.18 3.51 -7.21
C GLY A 112 -6.41 2.78 -6.12
N GLY A 113 -6.53 1.45 -6.15
CA GLY A 113 -5.88 0.53 -5.22
C GLY A 113 -4.46 0.12 -5.65
N SER A 114 -3.99 -1.00 -5.09
CA SER A 114 -2.66 -1.60 -5.32
C SER A 114 -2.32 -1.81 -6.80
N ALA A 115 -3.30 -2.17 -7.63
CA ALA A 115 -3.11 -2.36 -9.07
C ALA A 115 -2.77 -1.06 -9.82
N MET A 116 -3.42 0.06 -9.47
CA MET A 116 -3.13 1.39 -10.04
C MET A 116 -1.85 1.98 -9.42
N GLN A 117 -1.58 1.63 -8.17
CA GLN A 117 -0.37 2.00 -7.44
C GLN A 117 0.87 1.33 -8.04
N ASN A 118 0.83 0.06 -8.44
CA ASN A 118 1.97 -0.67 -9.03
C ASN A 118 3.16 -0.86 -8.07
N ASP A 119 2.92 -1.48 -6.91
CA ASP A 119 3.97 -1.75 -5.90
C ASP A 119 4.86 -2.96 -6.22
N GLU A 120 4.31 -3.97 -6.91
CA GLU A 120 5.00 -5.24 -7.10
C GLU A 120 6.12 -5.16 -8.16
N ALA A 121 6.04 -4.19 -9.09
CA ALA A 121 7.09 -3.87 -10.06
C ALA A 121 7.32 -2.34 -10.08
N PRO A 122 7.97 -1.76 -9.06
CA PRO A 122 7.84 -0.34 -8.76
C PRO A 122 8.81 0.53 -9.58
N ASN A 123 8.59 0.64 -10.88
CA ASN A 123 9.16 1.73 -11.69
C ASN A 123 8.16 2.23 -12.74
N TYR A 124 8.55 3.32 -13.40
CA TYR A 124 7.66 3.97 -14.36
C TYR A 124 7.33 3.11 -15.58
N LEU A 125 8.15 2.11 -15.95
CA LEU A 125 7.91 1.34 -17.18
C LEU A 125 6.66 0.46 -17.09
N THR A 126 6.31 0.06 -15.88
CA THR A 126 5.18 -0.81 -15.55
C THR A 126 3.97 -0.03 -15.04
N SER A 127 4.08 1.30 -14.93
CA SER A 127 2.99 2.14 -14.49
C SER A 127 1.99 2.40 -15.62
N ILE A 128 0.70 2.36 -15.32
CA ILE A 128 -0.36 2.46 -16.34
C ILE A 128 -0.32 3.79 -17.11
N ASP A 129 0.05 4.87 -16.43
CA ASP A 129 0.14 6.21 -17.00
C ASP A 129 1.32 6.36 -17.97
N TYR A 130 2.46 5.75 -17.65
CA TYR A 130 3.56 5.68 -18.60
C TYR A 130 3.19 4.80 -19.79
N PHE A 131 2.61 3.62 -19.56
CA PHE A 131 2.21 2.72 -20.63
C PHE A 131 1.22 3.39 -21.60
N ALA A 132 0.26 4.15 -21.07
CA ALA A 132 -0.73 4.88 -21.86
C ALA A 132 -0.12 6.06 -22.65
N PHE A 133 0.87 6.76 -22.10
CA PHE A 133 1.29 8.06 -22.63
C PHE A 133 2.75 8.15 -23.10
N LYS A 134 3.54 7.07 -23.03
CA LYS A 134 4.98 7.09 -23.37
C LYS A 134 5.32 7.65 -24.75
N ASN A 135 4.40 7.53 -25.72
CA ASN A 135 4.59 8.03 -27.08
C ASN A 135 4.00 9.44 -27.30
N ASN A 136 3.30 10.01 -26.31
CA ASN A 136 2.51 11.24 -26.45
C ASN A 136 2.75 12.23 -25.30
N PHE A 137 3.98 12.31 -24.78
CA PHE A 137 4.35 13.31 -23.77
C PHE A 137 4.34 14.76 -24.30
N GLY A 138 4.10 15.01 -25.57
CA GLY A 138 3.76 16.37 -26.03
C GLY A 138 2.34 16.79 -25.60
N THR A 139 1.44 15.83 -25.47
CA THR A 139 0.00 16.03 -25.34
C THR A 139 -0.53 15.71 -23.95
N PHE A 140 -0.03 14.65 -23.30
CA PHE A 140 -0.59 14.17 -22.04
C PHE A 140 0.32 14.42 -20.85
N ARG A 141 -0.27 14.85 -19.74
CA ARG A 141 0.36 14.89 -18.41
C ARG A 141 -0.49 14.07 -17.46
N SER A 142 0.16 13.44 -16.50
CA SER A 142 -0.58 12.77 -15.44
C SER A 142 0.07 12.89 -14.09
N ILE A 143 -0.73 12.62 -13.07
CA ILE A 143 -0.25 12.25 -11.74
C ILE A 143 -1.03 11.01 -11.30
N ASN A 144 -0.42 10.18 -10.45
CA ASN A 144 -1.08 9.02 -9.89
C ASN A 144 -1.09 9.13 -8.37
N LEU A 145 -2.29 9.25 -7.81
CA LEU A 145 -2.58 9.39 -6.38
C LEU A 145 -3.12 8.08 -5.77
N ALA A 146 -2.99 6.95 -6.46
CA ALA A 146 -3.42 5.66 -5.95
C ALA A 146 -2.65 5.26 -4.70
N ASN A 147 -3.35 4.55 -3.81
CA ASN A 147 -2.83 4.03 -2.56
C ASN A 147 -3.20 2.53 -2.43
N SER A 148 -2.28 1.72 -1.91
CA SER A 148 -2.44 0.28 -1.77
C SER A 148 -3.46 0.02 -0.68
N GLY A 149 -4.39 -0.90 -0.92
CA GLY A 149 -5.54 -1.10 -0.04
C GLY A 149 -6.60 0.01 -0.07
N ALA A 150 -6.43 1.07 -0.88
CA ALA A 150 -7.45 2.12 -0.98
C ALA A 150 -8.79 1.56 -1.49
N ARG A 151 -9.86 2.04 -0.86
CA ARG A 151 -11.26 1.88 -1.26
C ARG A 151 -11.77 3.15 -1.93
N MET A 152 -12.97 3.10 -2.50
CA MET A 152 -13.63 4.22 -3.16
C MET A 152 -13.81 5.39 -2.20
N SER A 153 -14.09 5.10 -0.92
CA SER A 153 -14.17 6.12 0.12
C SER A 153 -12.84 6.85 0.36
N ASN A 154 -11.71 6.12 0.38
CA ASN A 154 -10.38 6.71 0.47
C ASN A 154 -10.10 7.58 -0.77
N ASN A 155 -10.35 7.03 -1.97
CA ASN A 155 -10.14 7.70 -3.24
C ASN A 155 -10.99 8.98 -3.36
N LEU A 156 -12.25 8.95 -2.94
CA LEU A 156 -13.15 10.11 -2.91
C LEU A 156 -12.66 11.18 -1.94
N ALA A 157 -12.21 10.79 -0.75
CA ALA A 157 -11.71 11.75 0.22
C ALA A 157 -10.38 12.39 -0.25
N SER A 158 -9.48 11.65 -0.91
CA SER A 158 -8.31 12.23 -1.57
C SER A 158 -8.68 13.12 -2.76
N PHE A 159 -9.71 12.75 -3.53
CA PHE A 159 -10.25 13.60 -4.60
C PHE A 159 -10.68 14.97 -4.07
N ILE A 160 -11.50 14.99 -3.02
CA ILE A 160 -12.01 16.23 -2.41
C ILE A 160 -10.86 17.08 -1.85
N GLU A 161 -9.82 16.44 -1.31
CA GLU A 161 -8.67 17.14 -0.73
C GLU A 161 -7.77 17.80 -1.79
N TYR A 162 -7.47 17.09 -2.88
CA TYR A 162 -6.44 17.50 -3.83
C TYR A 162 -6.99 18.13 -5.11
N VAL A 163 -8.02 17.55 -5.72
CA VAL A 163 -8.45 17.95 -7.08
C VAL A 163 -8.90 19.41 -7.14
N PRO A 164 -9.67 19.96 -6.18
CA PRO A 164 -10.05 21.38 -6.20
C PRO A 164 -8.86 22.36 -6.12
N LYS A 165 -7.68 21.89 -5.68
CA LYS A 165 -6.46 22.71 -5.53
C LYS A 165 -5.52 22.60 -6.73
N ILE A 166 -5.85 21.74 -7.70
CA ILE A 166 -5.05 21.51 -8.90
C ILE A 166 -5.69 22.26 -10.07
N SER A 167 -4.90 23.07 -10.76
CA SER A 167 -5.34 23.81 -11.94
C SER A 167 -5.26 22.94 -13.20
N ASN A 168 -6.13 23.24 -14.17
CA ASN A 168 -6.15 22.63 -15.50
C ASN A 168 -6.35 21.10 -15.50
N VAL A 169 -7.14 20.54 -14.58
CA VAL A 169 -7.50 19.12 -14.61
C VAL A 169 -8.54 18.88 -15.70
N ASP A 170 -8.27 17.96 -16.63
CA ASP A 170 -9.21 17.61 -17.71
C ASP A 170 -9.98 16.32 -17.38
N HIS A 171 -9.29 15.33 -16.81
CA HIS A 171 -9.87 14.04 -16.48
C HIS A 171 -9.42 13.51 -15.12
N VAL A 172 -10.33 12.81 -14.46
CA VAL A 172 -10.05 12.03 -13.26
C VAL A 172 -10.51 10.61 -13.49
N VAL A 173 -9.62 9.65 -13.24
CA VAL A 173 -9.85 8.22 -13.47
C VAL A 173 -9.77 7.48 -12.15
N PHE A 174 -10.83 6.74 -11.83
CA PHE A 174 -10.86 5.83 -10.68
C PHE A 174 -10.74 4.39 -11.18
N LEU A 175 -9.73 3.66 -10.71
CA LEU A 175 -9.64 2.21 -10.89
C LEU A 175 -9.63 1.55 -9.52
N ASP A 176 -10.81 1.16 -9.08
CA ASP A 176 -11.02 0.57 -7.77
C ASP A 176 -12.20 -0.42 -7.80
N GLY A 177 -12.27 -1.31 -6.81
CA GLY A 177 -13.38 -2.24 -6.64
C GLY A 177 -12.99 -3.50 -5.89
N VAL A 178 -11.79 -4.06 -6.14
CA VAL A 178 -11.36 -5.30 -5.48
C VAL A 178 -11.34 -5.15 -3.95
N ASN A 179 -10.88 -4.00 -3.44
CA ASN A 179 -10.84 -3.72 -2.01
C ASN A 179 -12.23 -3.49 -1.40
N GLU A 180 -13.21 -3.04 -2.19
CA GLU A 180 -14.59 -2.90 -1.73
C GLU A 180 -15.23 -4.26 -1.50
N PHE A 181 -15.02 -5.21 -2.42
CA PHE A 181 -15.57 -6.55 -2.30
C PHE A 181 -14.83 -7.39 -1.26
N SER A 182 -13.49 -7.27 -1.16
CA SER A 182 -12.70 -8.01 -0.17
C SER A 182 -12.96 -7.53 1.26
N ALA A 183 -13.29 -6.25 1.47
CA ALA A 183 -13.63 -5.70 2.78
C ALA A 183 -14.95 -6.25 3.37
N VAL A 184 -15.84 -6.80 2.51
CA VAL A 184 -17.15 -7.33 2.91
C VAL A 184 -17.10 -8.86 3.14
N GLN A 185 -15.96 -9.51 2.87
CA GLN A 185 -15.83 -10.96 3.00
C GLN A 185 -15.95 -11.41 4.47
N LEU A 186 -17.03 -12.13 4.77
CA LEU A 186 -17.24 -12.78 6.06
C LEU A 186 -16.17 -13.85 6.30
N GLY A 187 -15.30 -13.65 7.30
CA GLY A 187 -14.26 -14.62 7.69
C GLY A 187 -12.95 -14.53 6.89
N SER A 188 -12.70 -13.43 6.18
CA SER A 188 -11.39 -13.09 5.60
C SER A 188 -10.26 -13.02 6.66
N ASN A 189 -9.01 -12.81 6.24
CA ASN A 189 -7.94 -12.59 7.21
C ASN A 189 -8.02 -11.14 7.74
N PRO A 190 -8.05 -10.91 9.07
CA PRO A 190 -8.11 -9.55 9.67
C PRO A 190 -6.92 -8.64 9.31
N LEU A 191 -5.83 -9.20 8.76
CA LEU A 191 -4.71 -8.43 8.20
C LEU A 191 -5.05 -7.75 6.86
N TYR A 192 -6.05 -8.23 6.13
CA TYR A 192 -6.64 -7.51 5.02
C TYR A 192 -7.70 -6.59 5.61
N ASP A 193 -7.51 -5.27 5.45
CA ASP A 193 -8.30 -4.21 6.07
C ASP A 193 -9.82 -4.39 5.85
N THR A 194 -10.42 -5.18 6.73
CA THR A 194 -11.82 -5.63 6.72
C THR A 194 -12.55 -5.01 7.91
N TYR A 195 -12.21 -3.74 8.16
CA TYR A 195 -12.51 -3.01 9.40
C TYR A 195 -13.99 -3.01 9.78
N TRP A 196 -14.90 -3.15 8.81
CA TRP A 196 -16.33 -3.08 9.07
C TRP A 196 -16.97 -4.45 9.32
N ALA A 197 -16.82 -5.42 8.41
CA ALA A 197 -17.44 -6.74 8.57
C ALA A 197 -16.79 -7.57 9.69
N GLN A 198 -15.47 -7.50 9.84
CA GLN A 198 -14.76 -8.24 10.88
C GLN A 198 -14.74 -7.51 12.21
N GLY A 199 -14.54 -6.20 12.19
CA GLY A 199 -14.65 -5.38 13.39
C GLY A 199 -16.01 -5.56 14.05
N VAL A 200 -17.10 -5.59 13.30
CA VAL A 200 -18.44 -5.78 13.88
C VAL A 200 -18.64 -7.23 14.34
N LYS A 201 -18.32 -8.25 13.54
CA LYS A 201 -18.52 -9.66 13.93
C LYS A 201 -17.63 -10.10 15.09
N ALA A 202 -16.34 -9.76 15.09
CA ALA A 202 -15.41 -10.12 16.16
C ALA A 202 -15.74 -9.39 17.47
N ARG A 203 -16.21 -8.13 17.40
CA ARG A 203 -16.60 -7.35 18.58
C ARG A 203 -17.96 -7.77 19.15
N ILE A 204 -18.91 -8.15 18.29
CA ILE A 204 -20.21 -8.71 18.70
C ILE A 204 -20.02 -10.12 19.30
N ASN A 205 -19.23 -10.97 18.67
CA ASN A 205 -19.09 -12.38 19.10
C ASN A 205 -18.00 -12.58 20.17
N ASN A 206 -17.06 -11.65 20.33
CA ASN A 206 -15.97 -11.73 21.30
C ASN A 206 -15.65 -10.34 21.92
N PRO A 207 -16.53 -9.82 22.80
CA PRO A 207 -16.35 -8.49 23.40
C PRO A 207 -15.06 -8.33 24.23
N LYS A 208 -14.45 -9.43 24.68
CA LYS A 208 -13.16 -9.43 25.38
C LYS A 208 -11.99 -8.96 24.51
N ILE A 209 -12.06 -9.19 23.19
CA ILE A 209 -11.03 -8.72 22.24
C ILE A 209 -10.96 -7.18 22.23
N ILE A 210 -12.11 -6.49 22.34
CA ILE A 210 -12.14 -5.02 22.43
C ILE A 210 -11.37 -4.51 23.65
N MET A 211 -11.53 -5.17 24.79
CA MET A 211 -10.80 -4.78 26.01
C MET A 211 -9.29 -4.99 25.85
N ILE A 212 -8.88 -6.10 25.23
CA ILE A 212 -7.47 -6.40 24.97
C ILE A 212 -6.88 -5.40 23.96
N GLU A 213 -7.56 -5.13 22.85
CA GLU A 213 -7.18 -4.10 21.87
C GLU A 213 -7.01 -2.74 22.54
N LYS A 214 -7.95 -2.37 23.43
CA LYS A 214 -7.92 -1.09 24.16
C LYS A 214 -6.83 -1.04 25.24
N LEU A 215 -6.44 -2.17 25.81
CA LEU A 215 -5.31 -2.28 26.74
C LEU A 215 -3.98 -2.19 25.98
N ILE A 216 -3.87 -2.85 24.83
CA ILE A 216 -2.70 -2.79 23.94
C ILE A 216 -2.54 -1.37 23.38
N SER A 217 -3.61 -0.74 22.90
CA SER A 217 -3.57 0.63 22.36
C SER A 217 -3.24 1.69 23.42
N LYS A 218 -3.40 1.36 24.71
CA LYS A 218 -3.02 2.21 25.85
C LYS A 218 -1.68 1.81 26.46
N SER A 219 -1.09 0.72 25.99
CA SER A 219 0.21 0.23 26.43
C SER A 219 1.29 0.88 25.57
N ILE A 220 2.08 1.75 26.19
CA ILE A 220 3.25 2.43 25.59
C ILE A 220 4.29 1.42 25.06
N PHE A 221 4.22 0.15 25.47
CA PHE A 221 5.18 -0.89 25.12
C PHE A 221 5.04 -1.47 23.70
N PHE A 222 3.90 -1.31 23.04
CA PHE A 222 3.65 -1.85 21.69
C PHE A 222 3.67 -0.80 20.58
N GLU A 223 4.14 0.41 20.88
CA GLU A 223 4.26 1.53 19.92
C GLU A 223 5.65 1.60 19.23
N ILE A 224 6.40 0.49 19.21
CA ILE A 224 7.69 0.36 18.52
C ILE A 224 7.50 -0.27 17.15
#